data_AF-A0A9D4F6R3-F1
#
_entry.id   AF-A0A9D4F6R3-F1
#
_cell.length_a   1.000
_cell.length_b   1.000
_cell.length_c   1.000
_cell.angle_alpha   90.00
_cell.angle_beta   90.00
_cell.angle_gamma   90.00
#
_symmetry.space_group_name_H-M   'P 1'
#
loop_
_entity.id
_entity.type
_entity.pdbx_description
1 polymer ?
#
loop_
_entity_poly.entity_id
_entity_poly.type
_entity_poly.pdbx_seq_one_letter_code
_entity_poly.pdbx_strand_id
1 'polypeptide(L)'
;MWDTDALELLKTAIRQELGQTLMYPQTDANQEKFISKNELALHCMRTTHPSKETTDLIYNLLKRYQDAKDSLGVPLLRSTIIQSVWEKQKHHIACIQDSPSVQLYIQTGTLKKGDTTLPTYRCARGSTSLESFHLHLARFIPGTLANEGLFEAYLVEGLSRWNQNRGDNAVSVAIDEPHYSQQLRHEVNRLSADVLGKNILPSYSTPRKYTGELIGLDYQLSQTGKALQYASFIEKSEETEIPDLPDDTELVT
;
A
#
# COMPACT_ATOMS: atom_id res chain seq x y z
N MET A 1 -6.05 -15.61 4.17
CA MET A 1 -7.06 -16.65 3.91
C MET A 1 -7.46 -16.64 2.44
N TRP A 2 -7.74 -17.79 1.84
CA TRP A 2 -8.26 -17.86 0.48
C TRP A 2 -9.77 -17.66 0.48
N ASP A 3 -10.30 -17.06 -0.59
CA ASP A 3 -11.73 -16.97 -0.85
C ASP A 3 -12.33 -18.38 -0.94
N THR A 4 -13.36 -18.63 -0.13
CA THR A 4 -13.91 -19.98 0.04
C THR A 4 -14.62 -20.45 -1.23
N ASP A 5 -15.39 -19.57 -1.89
CA ASP A 5 -16.14 -19.91 -3.10
C ASP A 5 -15.19 -20.22 -4.26
N ALA A 6 -14.17 -19.39 -4.47
CA ALA A 6 -13.14 -19.64 -5.48
C ALA A 6 -12.36 -20.93 -5.22
N LEU A 7 -12.07 -21.24 -3.95
CA LEU A 7 -11.38 -22.47 -3.58
C LEU A 7 -12.23 -23.72 -3.84
N GLU A 8 -13.51 -23.69 -3.51
CA GLU A 8 -14.44 -24.81 -3.79
C GLU A 8 -14.66 -25.01 -5.29
N LEU A 9 -14.71 -23.92 -6.07
CA LEU A 9 -14.76 -23.99 -7.53
C LEU A 9 -13.49 -24.64 -8.12
N LEU A 10 -12.31 -24.26 -7.63
CA LEU A 10 -11.03 -24.85 -8.05
C LEU A 10 -10.96 -26.34 -7.70
N LYS A 11 -11.38 -26.73 -6.49
CA LYS A 11 -11.47 -28.14 -6.08
C LYS A 11 -12.38 -28.95 -7.00
N THR A 12 -13.53 -28.37 -7.37
CA THR A 12 -14.49 -29.01 -8.29
C THR A 12 -13.88 -29.20 -9.68
N ALA A 13 -13.19 -28.19 -10.22
CA ALA A 13 -12.53 -28.29 -11.52
C ALA A 13 -11.44 -29.37 -11.55
N ILE A 14 -10.62 -29.45 -10.50
CA ILE A 14 -9.59 -30.49 -10.36
C ILE A 14 -10.22 -31.88 -10.26
N ARG A 15 -11.33 -32.01 -9.51
CA ARG A 15 -12.06 -33.28 -9.39
C ARG A 15 -12.53 -33.79 -10.77
N GLN A 16 -13.10 -32.91 -11.58
CA GLN A 16 -13.55 -33.26 -12.94
C GLN A 16 -12.39 -33.68 -13.85
N GLU A 17 -11.29 -32.92 -13.84
CA GLU A 17 -10.10 -33.22 -14.64
C GLU A 17 -9.46 -34.58 -14.25
N LEU A 18 -9.37 -34.85 -12.93
CA LEU A 18 -8.90 -36.13 -12.42
C LEU A 18 -9.89 -37.27 -12.68
N GLY A 19 -11.20 -37.00 -12.71
CA GLY A 19 -12.23 -38.02 -12.99
C GLY A 19 -12.21 -38.49 -14.45
N GLN A 20 -11.83 -37.59 -15.37
CA GLN A 20 -11.60 -37.91 -16.77
C GLN A 20 -10.31 -38.72 -16.97
N THR A 21 -9.33 -38.54 -16.09
CA THR A 21 -8.07 -39.28 -16.11
C THR A 21 -8.21 -40.53 -15.24
N LEU A 22 -8.48 -41.70 -15.82
CA LEU A 22 -8.72 -43.02 -15.18
C LEU A 22 -7.63 -43.54 -14.20
N MET A 23 -6.69 -42.70 -13.76
CA MET A 23 -5.46 -43.05 -13.06
C MET A 23 -5.46 -42.75 -11.55
N TYR A 24 -6.46 -42.05 -11.01
CA TYR A 24 -6.48 -41.68 -9.58
C TYR A 24 -7.83 -41.89 -8.90
N PRO A 25 -7.88 -42.54 -7.71
CA PRO A 25 -9.11 -42.63 -6.94
C PRO A 25 -9.53 -41.24 -6.43
N GLN A 26 -10.81 -40.93 -6.62
CA GLN A 26 -11.47 -39.67 -6.29
C GLN A 26 -11.64 -39.53 -4.76
N THR A 27 -10.56 -39.23 -4.03
CA THR A 27 -10.60 -38.95 -2.59
C THR A 27 -10.16 -37.51 -2.30
N ASP A 28 -10.71 -36.91 -1.24
CA ASP A 28 -10.41 -35.52 -0.87
C ASP A 28 -8.91 -35.32 -0.51
N ALA A 29 -8.28 -36.35 0.07
CA ALA A 29 -6.85 -36.34 0.38
C ALA A 29 -5.94 -36.34 -0.87
N ASN A 30 -6.43 -36.80 -2.02
CA ASN A 30 -5.71 -36.69 -3.29
C ASN A 30 -5.89 -35.29 -3.89
N GLN A 31 -7.06 -34.67 -3.76
CA GLN A 31 -7.37 -33.33 -4.30
C GLN A 31 -6.42 -32.25 -3.78
N GLU A 32 -6.17 -32.21 -2.47
CA GLU A 32 -5.28 -31.21 -1.85
C GLU A 32 -3.82 -31.33 -2.32
N LYS A 33 -3.39 -32.53 -2.75
CA LYS A 33 -2.05 -32.74 -3.31
C LYS A 33 -1.89 -32.22 -4.72
N PHE A 34 -2.99 -32.12 -5.47
CA PHE A 34 -2.97 -31.62 -6.85
C PHE A 34 -3.17 -30.12 -6.95
N ILE A 35 -3.70 -29.46 -5.90
CA ILE A 35 -3.79 -28.01 -5.86
C ILE A 35 -2.39 -27.43 -5.63
N SER A 36 -1.78 -26.92 -6.70
CA SER A 36 -0.51 -26.22 -6.60
C SER A 36 -0.67 -24.81 -6.03
N LYS A 37 0.41 -24.27 -5.44
CA LYS A 37 0.45 -22.85 -5.01
C LYS A 37 0.19 -21.89 -6.17
N ASN A 38 0.59 -22.27 -7.39
CA ASN A 38 0.39 -21.46 -8.60
C ASN A 38 -1.08 -21.44 -9.01
N GLU A 39 -1.79 -22.56 -8.94
CA GLU A 39 -3.23 -22.60 -9.21
C GLU A 39 -4.02 -21.79 -8.19
N LEU A 40 -3.68 -21.90 -6.90
CA LEU A 40 -4.29 -21.06 -5.87
C LEU A 40 -4.06 -19.58 -6.16
N ALA A 41 -2.82 -19.18 -6.48
CA ALA A 41 -2.49 -17.79 -6.78
C ALA A 41 -3.16 -17.26 -8.05
N LEU A 42 -3.41 -18.14 -9.03
CA LEU A 42 -4.01 -17.78 -10.32
C LEU A 42 -5.54 -17.70 -10.25
N HIS A 43 -6.19 -18.62 -9.53
CA HIS A 43 -7.64 -18.80 -9.56
C HIS A 43 -8.37 -18.35 -8.29
N CYS A 44 -7.67 -18.25 -7.16
CA CYS A 44 -8.28 -17.90 -5.89
C CYS A 44 -7.83 -16.51 -5.43
N MET A 45 -8.79 -15.70 -5.00
CA MET A 45 -8.48 -14.46 -4.28
C MET A 45 -8.04 -14.79 -2.85
N ARG A 46 -7.15 -13.97 -2.28
CA ARG A 46 -6.73 -14.08 -0.88
C ARG A 46 -7.05 -12.79 -0.15
N THR A 47 -7.36 -12.87 1.12
CA THR A 47 -7.45 -11.72 2.02
C THR A 47 -6.47 -11.89 3.16
N THR A 48 -6.02 -10.79 3.75
CA THR A 48 -5.26 -10.85 5.00
C THR A 48 -6.14 -11.38 6.14
N HIS A 49 -5.52 -11.94 7.19
CA HIS A 49 -6.26 -12.38 8.38
C HIS A 49 -6.78 -11.16 9.14
N PRO A 50 -7.89 -11.25 9.88
CA PRO A 50 -8.34 -10.15 10.73
C PRO A 50 -7.21 -9.63 11.64
N SER A 51 -7.21 -8.32 11.95
CA SER A 51 -6.14 -7.70 12.73
C SER A 51 -5.92 -8.41 14.08
N LYS A 52 -7.00 -8.83 14.74
CA LYS A 52 -6.93 -9.57 16.01
C LYS A 52 -6.17 -10.89 15.84
N GLU A 53 -6.56 -11.70 14.85
CA GLU A 53 -5.92 -12.98 14.59
C GLU A 53 -4.45 -12.81 14.20
N THR A 54 -4.14 -11.84 13.33
CA THR A 54 -2.75 -11.50 12.98
C THR A 54 -1.95 -11.08 14.22
N THR A 55 -2.55 -10.30 15.12
CA THR A 55 -1.95 -9.88 16.39
C THR A 55 -1.64 -11.08 17.28
N ASP A 56 -2.59 -11.98 17.45
CA ASP A 56 -2.43 -13.18 18.28
C ASP A 56 -1.35 -14.10 17.70
N LEU A 57 -1.33 -14.30 16.38
CA LEU A 57 -0.32 -15.10 15.69
C LEU A 57 1.08 -14.55 15.89
N ILE A 58 1.29 -13.24 15.69
CA ILE A 58 2.59 -12.61 15.89
C ILE A 58 2.99 -12.66 17.36
N TYR A 59 2.09 -12.34 18.29
CA TYR A 59 2.37 -12.40 19.72
C TYR A 59 2.78 -13.80 20.18
N ASN A 60 2.04 -14.83 19.75
CA ASN A 60 2.34 -16.22 20.07
C ASN A 60 3.69 -16.65 19.49
N LEU A 61 4.04 -16.19 18.29
CA LEU A 61 5.36 -16.41 17.70
C LEU A 61 6.46 -15.76 18.56
N LEU A 62 6.31 -14.48 18.91
CA LEU A 62 7.28 -13.77 19.77
C LEU A 62 7.46 -14.47 21.13
N LYS A 63 6.36 -14.87 21.76
CA LYS A 63 6.36 -15.61 23.02
C LYS A 63 7.06 -16.97 22.89
N ARG A 64 6.80 -17.70 21.80
CA ARG A 64 7.39 -19.03 21.55
C ARG A 64 8.91 -18.98 21.39
N TYR A 65 9.43 -17.88 20.88
CA TYR A 65 10.86 -17.67 20.62
C TYR A 65 11.55 -16.74 21.62
N GLN A 66 10.85 -16.30 22.67
CA GLN A 66 11.40 -15.33 23.64
C GLN A 66 12.71 -15.80 24.30
N ASP A 67 12.80 -17.11 24.57
CA ASP A 67 13.96 -17.76 25.23
C ASP A 67 14.73 -18.67 24.26
N ALA A 68 14.36 -18.64 22.97
CA ALA A 68 14.98 -19.50 21.98
C ALA A 68 16.41 -19.02 21.68
N LYS A 69 17.30 -20.00 21.48
CA LYS A 69 18.72 -19.79 21.19
C LYS A 69 19.10 -20.51 19.91
N ASP A 70 20.10 -19.98 19.21
CA ASP A 70 20.72 -20.67 18.09
C ASP A 70 21.59 -21.87 18.55
N SER A 71 22.24 -22.54 17.60
CA SER A 71 23.13 -23.68 17.87
C SER A 71 24.37 -23.33 18.71
N LEU A 72 24.69 -22.04 18.86
CA LEU A 72 25.80 -21.52 19.66
C LEU A 72 25.34 -20.97 21.01
N GLY A 73 24.04 -21.08 21.34
CA GLY A 73 23.48 -20.60 22.59
C GLY A 73 23.17 -19.09 22.61
N VAL A 74 23.26 -18.40 21.47
CA VAL A 74 22.95 -16.98 21.35
C VAL A 74 21.42 -16.80 21.28
N PRO A 75 20.82 -15.92 22.12
CA PRO A 75 19.39 -15.65 22.05
C PRO A 75 18.97 -15.13 20.68
N LEU A 76 17.93 -15.74 20.09
CA LEU A 76 17.37 -15.31 18.82
C LEU A 76 16.69 -13.94 18.93
N LEU A 77 16.06 -13.66 20.07
CA LEU A 77 15.39 -12.40 20.36
C LEU A 77 15.96 -11.79 21.65
N ARG A 78 16.20 -10.48 21.62
CA ARG A 78 16.51 -9.71 22.83
C ARG A 78 15.20 -9.31 23.49
N SER A 79 14.83 -9.97 24.59
CA SER A 79 13.48 -9.89 25.19
C SER A 79 13.03 -8.46 25.53
N THR A 80 13.92 -7.62 26.05
CA THR A 80 13.59 -6.22 26.38
C THR A 80 13.33 -5.37 25.15
N ILE A 81 14.13 -5.56 24.09
CA ILE A 81 13.99 -4.83 22.84
C ILE A 81 12.72 -5.29 22.12
N ILE A 82 12.50 -6.60 21.99
CA ILE A 82 11.37 -7.12 21.22
C ILE A 82 10.02 -6.76 21.85
N GLN A 83 9.93 -6.71 23.19
CA GLN A 83 8.73 -6.23 23.88
C GLN A 83 8.48 -4.75 23.57
N SER A 84 9.52 -3.91 23.62
CA SER A 84 9.39 -2.48 23.29
C SER A 84 8.98 -2.25 21.83
N VAL A 85 9.49 -3.07 20.92
CA VAL A 85 9.12 -3.04 19.50
C VAL A 85 7.69 -3.51 19.32
N TRP A 86 7.29 -4.60 19.97
CA TRP A 86 5.93 -5.13 19.89
C TRP A 86 4.89 -4.11 20.35
N GLU A 87 5.11 -3.46 21.49
CA GLU A 87 4.18 -2.46 22.03
C GLU A 87 4.00 -1.26 21.09
N LYS A 88 5.06 -0.85 20.38
CA LYS A 88 4.99 0.21 19.37
C LYS A 88 4.30 -0.27 18.09
N GLN A 89 4.70 -1.43 17.58
CA GLN A 89 4.36 -1.89 16.22
C GLN A 89 2.98 -2.56 16.12
N LYS A 90 2.44 -3.13 17.20
CA LYS A 90 1.16 -3.87 17.17
C LYS A 90 -0.02 -3.04 16.64
N HIS A 91 -0.01 -1.72 16.86
CA HIS A 91 -1.05 -0.81 16.37
C HIS A 91 -1.11 -0.74 14.83
N HIS A 92 0.02 -0.97 14.16
CA HIS A 92 0.12 -0.96 12.70
C HIS A 92 -0.33 -2.26 12.04
N ILE A 93 -0.68 -3.29 12.82
CA ILE A 93 -1.22 -4.52 12.25
C ILE A 93 -2.51 -4.24 11.48
N ALA A 94 -3.32 -3.27 11.93
CA ALA A 94 -4.50 -2.83 11.18
C ALA A 94 -4.15 -2.15 9.84
N CYS A 95 -3.01 -1.45 9.76
CA CYS A 95 -2.59 -0.71 8.56
C CYS A 95 -2.15 -1.63 7.42
N ILE A 96 -1.72 -2.85 7.71
CA ILE A 96 -1.28 -3.84 6.71
C ILE A 96 -2.38 -4.81 6.30
N GLN A 97 -3.62 -4.62 6.79
CA GLN A 97 -4.75 -5.43 6.38
C GLN A 97 -5.34 -4.95 5.07
N ASP A 98 -5.92 -5.87 4.32
CA ASP A 98 -6.71 -5.52 3.15
C ASP A 98 -7.96 -4.73 3.56
N SER A 99 -8.11 -3.52 3.02
CA SER A 99 -9.33 -2.75 3.20
C SER A 99 -10.46 -3.31 2.32
N PRO A 100 -11.68 -3.52 2.86
CA PRO A 100 -12.83 -3.94 2.05
C PRO A 100 -13.18 -2.96 0.92
N SER A 101 -12.80 -1.69 1.07
CA SER A 101 -13.08 -0.62 0.10
C SER A 101 -12.08 -0.55 -1.06
N VAL A 102 -11.06 -1.42 -1.08
CA VAL A 102 -9.98 -1.37 -2.06
C VAL A 102 -10.00 -2.64 -2.90
N GLN A 103 -10.12 -2.49 -4.22
CA GLN A 103 -10.05 -3.62 -5.13
C GLN A 103 -8.60 -4.08 -5.30
N LEU A 104 -8.29 -5.29 -4.82
CA LEU A 104 -6.93 -5.84 -4.84
C LEU A 104 -6.72 -6.97 -5.85
N TYR A 105 -7.78 -7.37 -6.56
CA TYR A 105 -7.74 -8.40 -7.59
C TYR A 105 -8.41 -7.92 -8.87
N ILE A 106 -7.79 -8.22 -10.00
CA ILE A 106 -8.34 -7.93 -11.31
C ILE A 106 -8.52 -9.25 -12.02
N GLN A 107 -9.75 -9.56 -12.43
CA GLN A 107 -9.98 -10.72 -13.29
C GLN A 107 -9.38 -10.41 -14.67
N THR A 108 -8.37 -11.18 -15.07
CA THR A 108 -7.67 -11.03 -16.34
C THR A 108 -8.26 -11.88 -17.45
N GLY A 109 -9.10 -12.85 -17.10
CA GLY A 109 -9.71 -13.77 -18.05
C GLY A 109 -10.31 -14.98 -17.35
N THR A 110 -10.42 -16.06 -18.12
CA THR A 110 -10.92 -17.35 -17.65
C THR A 110 -10.16 -18.48 -18.33
N LEU A 111 -9.93 -19.59 -17.63
CA LEU A 111 -9.35 -20.81 -18.16
C LEU A 111 -10.28 -21.99 -17.91
N LYS A 112 -10.41 -22.88 -18.89
CA LYS A 112 -11.17 -24.12 -18.74
C LYS A 112 -10.26 -25.19 -18.13
N LYS A 113 -10.72 -25.85 -17.06
CA LYS A 113 -10.04 -26.96 -16.39
C LYS A 113 -11.06 -28.07 -16.11
N GLY A 114 -10.85 -29.23 -16.74
CA GLY A 114 -11.93 -30.21 -16.90
C GLY A 114 -13.11 -29.61 -17.67
N ASP A 115 -14.31 -29.66 -17.09
CA ASP A 115 -15.52 -29.03 -17.64
C ASP A 115 -15.92 -27.72 -16.93
N THR A 116 -15.09 -27.25 -16.01
CA THR A 116 -15.32 -26.01 -15.26
C THR A 116 -14.49 -24.87 -15.82
N THR A 117 -15.11 -23.69 -15.95
CA THR A 117 -14.41 -22.45 -16.31
C THR A 117 -14.02 -21.72 -15.03
N LEU A 118 -12.72 -21.52 -14.83
CA LEU A 118 -12.15 -20.84 -13.68
C LEU A 118 -11.74 -19.41 -14.07
N PRO A 119 -12.06 -18.39 -13.25
CA PRO A 119 -11.50 -17.06 -13.45
C PRO A 119 -9.98 -17.07 -13.24
N THR A 120 -9.26 -16.22 -13.95
CA THR A 120 -7.85 -15.94 -13.68
C THR A 120 -7.73 -14.53 -13.12
N TYR A 121 -6.91 -14.38 -12.09
CA TYR A 121 -6.73 -13.10 -11.41
C TYR A 121 -5.28 -12.62 -11.44
N ARG A 122 -5.12 -11.30 -11.50
CA ARG A 122 -3.88 -10.59 -11.16
C ARG A 122 -4.08 -9.85 -9.85
N CYS A 123 -3.15 -10.04 -8.92
CA CYS A 123 -3.14 -9.33 -7.64
C CYS A 123 -2.54 -7.93 -7.81
N ALA A 124 -3.25 -6.90 -7.36
CA ALA A 124 -2.81 -5.50 -7.39
C ALA A 124 -2.01 -5.06 -6.15
N ARG A 125 -1.80 -5.95 -5.16
CA ARG A 125 -1.05 -5.66 -3.92
C ARG A 125 0.43 -5.29 -4.14
N GLY A 126 0.96 -5.44 -5.36
CA GLY A 126 2.31 -5.02 -5.69
C GLY A 126 3.43 -5.74 -4.95
N SER A 127 3.29 -7.04 -4.74
CA SER A 127 4.25 -7.85 -3.98
C SER A 127 5.31 -8.55 -4.82
N THR A 128 5.45 -8.23 -6.12
CA THR A 128 6.52 -8.79 -6.94
C THR A 128 7.75 -7.88 -6.88
N SER A 129 8.95 -8.47 -6.82
CA SER A 129 10.22 -7.74 -6.94
C SER A 129 10.37 -6.97 -8.26
N LEU A 130 9.51 -7.23 -9.25
CA LEU A 130 9.43 -6.48 -10.51
C LEU A 130 8.60 -5.20 -10.38
N GLU A 131 7.71 -5.10 -9.39
CA GLU A 131 6.85 -3.94 -9.14
C GLU A 131 7.44 -2.96 -8.11
N SER A 132 8.66 -3.23 -7.65
CA SER A 132 9.50 -2.57 -6.65
C SER A 132 9.26 -1.07 -6.41
N PHE A 133 8.37 -0.77 -5.47
CA PHE A 133 8.19 0.58 -4.91
C PHE A 133 9.52 1.28 -4.59
N HIS A 134 10.49 0.54 -4.06
CA HIS A 134 11.82 1.07 -3.75
C HIS A 134 12.60 1.60 -4.96
N LEU A 135 12.36 1.07 -6.18
CA LEU A 135 12.96 1.60 -7.41
C LEU A 135 12.36 2.95 -7.82
N HIS A 136 11.15 3.28 -7.32
CA HIS A 136 10.45 4.51 -7.63
C HIS A 136 10.66 5.60 -6.59
N LEU A 137 11.11 5.26 -5.38
CA LEU A 137 11.40 6.23 -4.30
C LEU A 137 12.33 7.36 -4.78
N ALA A 138 13.39 7.01 -5.51
CA ALA A 138 14.34 8.00 -6.04
C ALA A 138 13.71 8.97 -7.05
N ARG A 139 12.58 8.61 -7.68
CA ARG A 139 11.87 9.46 -8.64
C ARG A 139 10.88 10.42 -7.96
N PHE A 140 10.59 10.22 -6.67
CA PHE A 140 9.72 11.13 -5.93
C PHE A 140 10.41 12.45 -5.59
N ILE A 141 11.74 12.45 -5.55
CA ILE A 141 12.54 13.62 -5.20
C ILE A 141 12.94 14.30 -6.52
N PRO A 142 12.50 15.55 -6.79
CA PRO A 142 12.68 16.21 -8.09
C PRO A 142 14.13 16.69 -8.35
N GLY A 143 15.11 16.34 -7.52
CA GLY A 143 16.50 16.73 -7.69
C GLY A 143 17.44 16.12 -6.65
N THR A 144 18.73 16.37 -6.79
CA THR A 144 19.77 15.88 -5.88
C THR A 144 19.99 16.77 -4.65
N LEU A 145 19.33 17.94 -4.62
CA LEU A 145 19.42 18.92 -3.54
C LEU A 145 18.03 19.10 -2.93
N ALA A 146 17.79 18.47 -1.79
CA ALA A 146 16.62 18.69 -0.95
C ALA A 146 17.08 18.81 0.50
N ASN A 147 16.59 19.85 1.21
CA ASN A 147 16.72 19.85 2.66
C ASN A 147 15.83 18.76 3.26
N GLU A 148 16.08 18.42 4.52
CA GLU A 148 15.44 17.27 5.16
C GLU A 148 13.90 17.38 5.16
N GLY A 149 13.35 18.58 5.43
CA GLY A 149 11.90 18.81 5.44
C GLY A 149 11.26 18.66 4.05
N LEU A 150 11.89 19.20 3.01
CA LEU A 150 11.43 19.01 1.62
C LEU A 150 11.54 17.55 1.19
N PHE A 151 12.61 16.86 1.60
CA PHE A 151 12.78 15.45 1.30
C PHE A 151 11.65 14.60 1.89
N GLU A 152 11.29 14.84 3.16
CA GLU A 152 10.15 14.17 3.80
C GLU A 152 8.83 14.49 3.07
N ALA A 153 8.58 15.76 2.73
CA ALA A 153 7.39 16.18 2.00
C ALA A 153 7.27 15.49 0.64
N TYR A 154 8.37 15.41 -0.13
CA TYR A 154 8.40 14.73 -1.43
C TYR A 154 8.17 13.22 -1.30
N LEU A 155 8.69 12.58 -0.25
CA LEU A 155 8.44 11.16 -0.01
C LEU A 155 6.97 10.88 0.29
N VAL A 156 6.35 11.69 1.17
CA VAL A 156 4.93 11.55 1.54
C VAL A 156 4.03 11.83 0.33
N GLU A 157 4.30 12.89 -0.43
CA GLU A 157 3.55 13.20 -1.64
C GLU A 157 3.71 12.10 -2.71
N GLY A 158 4.95 11.66 -2.94
CA GLY A 158 5.26 10.58 -3.88
C GLY A 158 4.57 9.26 -3.53
N LEU A 159 4.55 8.90 -2.24
CA LEU A 159 3.82 7.74 -1.74
C LEU A 159 2.30 7.87 -2.00
N SER A 160 1.73 9.06 -1.74
CA SER A 160 0.31 9.31 -2.00
C SER A 160 -0.03 9.13 -3.49
N ARG A 161 0.75 9.75 -4.39
CA ARG A 161 0.60 9.61 -5.85
C ARG A 161 0.78 8.17 -6.32
N TRP A 162 1.75 7.46 -5.75
CA TRP A 162 1.99 6.05 -6.05
C TRP A 162 0.78 5.17 -5.68
N ASN A 163 0.26 5.33 -4.46
CA ASN A 163 -0.90 4.58 -4.00
C ASN A 163 -2.14 4.86 -4.86
N GLN A 164 -2.32 6.12 -5.26
CA GLN A 164 -3.39 6.51 -6.17
C GLN A 164 -3.25 5.83 -7.54
N ASN A 165 -2.11 5.94 -8.20
CA ASN A 165 -1.87 5.29 -9.49
C ASN A 165 -2.06 3.76 -9.40
N ARG A 166 -1.71 3.14 -8.27
CA ARG A 166 -1.96 1.70 -8.05
C ARG A 166 -3.44 1.39 -7.88
N GLY A 167 -4.19 2.23 -7.19
CA GLY A 167 -5.65 2.16 -7.10
C GLY A 167 -6.28 2.26 -8.49
N ASP A 168 -5.91 3.27 -9.27
CA ASP A 168 -6.46 3.50 -10.61
C ASP A 168 -6.11 2.35 -11.56
N ASN A 169 -4.90 1.79 -11.50
CA ASN A 169 -4.54 0.60 -12.28
C ASN A 169 -5.25 -0.69 -11.82
N ALA A 170 -5.84 -0.69 -10.61
CA ALA A 170 -6.58 -1.83 -10.08
C ALA A 170 -8.04 -1.85 -10.56
N VAL A 171 -8.60 -0.69 -10.93
CA VAL A 171 -9.92 -0.55 -11.53
C VAL A 171 -9.75 -0.30 -13.04
N SER A 172 -10.39 -1.09 -13.89
CA SER A 172 -10.31 -0.92 -15.35
C SER A 172 -11.02 0.36 -15.88
N VAL A 173 -11.26 1.34 -15.01
CA VAL A 173 -11.93 2.60 -15.32
C VAL A 173 -10.89 3.70 -15.15
N ALA A 174 -10.57 4.41 -16.22
CA ALA A 174 -9.75 5.61 -16.15
C ALA A 174 -10.51 6.66 -15.32
N ILE A 175 -10.00 6.97 -14.13
CA ILE A 175 -10.47 8.13 -13.38
C ILE A 175 -9.78 9.34 -14.02
N ASP A 176 -10.55 10.16 -14.71
CA ASP A 176 -10.04 11.41 -15.30
C ASP A 176 -9.87 12.42 -14.16
N GLU A 177 -8.73 12.33 -13.47
CA GLU A 177 -8.43 13.22 -12.36
C GLU A 177 -7.67 14.46 -12.85
N PRO A 178 -8.17 15.67 -12.55
CA PRO A 178 -7.65 16.88 -13.17
C PRO A 178 -6.24 17.28 -12.68
N HIS A 179 -5.80 16.82 -11.50
CA HIS A 179 -4.49 17.17 -10.95
C HIS A 179 -3.97 16.17 -9.90
N TYR A 180 -2.65 15.94 -9.88
CA TYR A 180 -1.97 15.09 -8.90
C TYR A 180 -1.69 15.75 -7.54
N SER A 181 -1.83 17.08 -7.42
CA SER A 181 -1.57 17.79 -6.17
C SER A 181 -2.70 17.56 -5.17
N GLN A 182 -2.43 16.76 -4.13
CA GLN A 182 -3.41 16.46 -3.09
C GLN A 182 -3.86 17.72 -2.33
N GLN A 183 -2.96 18.68 -2.15
CA GLN A 183 -3.26 19.98 -1.54
C GLN A 183 -4.22 20.78 -2.42
N LEU A 184 -3.94 20.88 -3.72
CA LEU A 184 -4.80 21.63 -4.63
C LEU A 184 -6.20 21.02 -4.72
N ARG A 185 -6.29 19.68 -4.74
CA ARG A 185 -7.56 18.96 -4.71
C ARG A 185 -8.35 19.22 -3.42
N HIS A 186 -7.67 19.25 -2.28
CA HIS A 186 -8.27 19.63 -1.01
C HIS A 186 -8.88 21.02 -1.08
N GLU A 187 -8.10 22.00 -1.55
CA GLU A 187 -8.50 23.39 -1.64
C GLU A 187 -9.66 23.60 -2.61
N VAL A 188 -9.62 22.95 -3.77
CA VAL A 188 -10.73 22.98 -4.75
C VAL A 188 -12.03 22.47 -4.12
N ASN A 189 -11.98 21.33 -3.41
CA ASN A 189 -13.17 20.82 -2.73
C ASN A 189 -13.63 21.72 -1.58
N ARG A 190 -12.70 22.26 -0.78
CA ARG A 190 -13.00 23.18 0.32
C ARG A 190 -13.72 24.43 -0.20
N LEU A 191 -13.15 25.09 -1.21
CA LEU A 191 -13.72 26.27 -1.83
C LEU A 191 -15.04 25.98 -2.55
N SER A 192 -15.15 24.83 -3.22
CA SER A 192 -16.40 24.44 -3.87
C SER A 192 -17.51 24.12 -2.89
N ALA A 193 -17.20 23.47 -1.77
CA ALA A 193 -18.17 23.24 -0.72
C ALA A 193 -18.67 24.56 -0.11
N ASP A 194 -17.77 25.53 0.07
CA ASP A 194 -18.09 26.86 0.59
C ASP A 194 -18.96 27.68 -0.37
N VAL A 195 -18.58 27.74 -1.66
CA VAL A 195 -19.26 28.58 -2.65
C VAL A 195 -20.48 27.90 -3.27
N LEU A 196 -20.40 26.60 -3.57
CA LEU A 196 -21.40 25.85 -4.33
C LEU A 196 -22.16 24.81 -3.50
N GLY A 197 -21.78 24.59 -2.23
CA GLY A 197 -22.41 23.58 -1.38
C GLY A 197 -22.14 22.13 -1.78
N LYS A 198 -21.15 21.87 -2.66
CA LYS A 198 -20.83 20.52 -3.14
C LYS A 198 -19.34 20.34 -3.46
N ASN A 199 -18.87 19.10 -3.42
CA ASN A 199 -17.51 18.74 -3.84
C ASN A 199 -17.44 18.59 -5.37
N ILE A 200 -16.40 19.16 -6.00
CA ILE A 200 -16.11 18.97 -7.43
C ILE A 200 -15.35 17.66 -7.67
N LEU A 201 -14.52 17.24 -6.71
CA LEU A 201 -13.68 16.04 -6.78
C LEU A 201 -14.18 15.02 -5.74
N PRO A 202 -15.25 14.26 -6.03
CA PRO A 202 -15.84 13.31 -5.07
C PRO A 202 -14.92 12.11 -4.77
N SER A 203 -13.98 11.79 -5.66
CA SER A 203 -12.97 10.73 -5.42
C SER A 203 -11.90 11.13 -4.41
N TYR A 204 -11.74 12.43 -4.13
CA TYR A 204 -10.71 12.90 -3.21
C TYR A 204 -11.03 12.48 -1.77
N SER A 205 -10.06 11.85 -1.13
CA SER A 205 -10.10 11.49 0.28
C SER A 205 -9.10 12.33 1.05
N THR A 206 -9.58 13.04 2.09
CA THR A 206 -8.69 13.80 2.97
C THR A 206 -7.71 12.88 3.70
N PRO A 207 -6.45 13.31 3.90
CA PRO A 207 -5.50 12.59 4.75
C PRO A 207 -6.09 12.34 6.14
N ARG A 208 -5.71 11.20 6.74
CA ARG A 208 -6.07 10.92 8.14
C ARG A 208 -5.38 11.90 9.07
N LYS A 209 -5.97 12.12 10.25
CA LYS A 209 -5.37 12.92 11.32
C LYS A 209 -3.97 12.37 11.66
N TYR A 210 -2.99 13.27 11.73
CA TYR A 210 -1.64 12.92 12.17
C TYR A 210 -1.66 12.34 13.59
N THR A 211 -1.01 11.18 13.77
CA THR A 211 -1.01 10.38 15.01
C THR A 211 0.15 10.72 15.94
N GLY A 212 1.09 11.56 15.51
CA GLY A 212 2.37 11.76 16.20
C GLY A 212 3.41 10.67 15.88
N GLU A 213 3.07 9.72 15.00
CA GLU A 213 4.01 8.70 14.55
C GLU A 213 5.08 9.34 13.66
N LEU A 214 6.33 8.98 13.94
CA LEU A 214 7.46 9.41 13.13
C LEU A 214 7.60 8.49 11.92
N ILE A 215 7.72 9.06 10.73
CA ILE A 215 7.91 8.35 9.47
C ILE A 215 9.18 8.86 8.77
N GLY A 216 9.67 8.11 7.78
CA GLY A 216 10.78 8.56 6.93
C GLY A 216 12.00 9.09 7.69
N LEU A 217 12.44 10.29 7.33
CA LEU A 217 13.56 10.99 7.93
C LEU A 217 13.29 11.38 9.39
N ASP A 218 12.04 11.70 9.72
CA ASP A 218 11.61 12.03 11.08
C ASP A 218 11.94 10.89 12.05
N TYR A 219 11.59 9.66 11.66
CA TYR A 219 11.94 8.46 12.43
C TYR A 219 13.45 8.28 12.50
N GLN A 220 14.15 8.39 11.37
CA GLN A 220 15.60 8.14 11.31
C GLN A 220 16.42 9.14 12.13
N LEU A 221 16.08 10.43 12.09
CA LEU A 221 16.76 11.46 12.88
C LEU A 221 16.55 11.23 14.38
N SER A 222 15.33 10.83 14.78
CA SER A 222 15.02 10.55 16.19
C SER A 222 15.89 9.46 16.80
N GLN A 223 16.33 8.47 16.00
CA GLN A 223 17.25 7.42 16.45
C GLN A 223 18.65 7.94 16.80
N THR A 224 18.99 9.14 16.31
CA THR A 224 20.27 9.82 16.57
C THR A 224 20.14 10.97 17.58
N GLY A 225 18.96 11.16 18.18
CA GLY A 225 18.67 12.30 19.06
C GLY A 225 18.51 13.63 18.34
N LYS A 226 18.34 13.60 17.01
CA LYS A 226 18.04 14.77 16.18
C LYS A 226 16.54 14.83 15.89
N ALA A 227 16.04 16.02 15.58
CA ALA A 227 14.67 16.22 15.13
C ALA A 227 14.70 16.85 13.74
N LEU A 228 13.74 16.46 12.89
CA LEU A 228 13.59 17.05 11.57
C LEU A 228 13.20 18.51 11.72
N GLN A 229 13.94 19.38 11.03
CA GLN A 229 13.55 20.77 10.92
C GLN A 229 12.64 20.90 9.70
N TYR A 230 11.34 20.86 9.95
CA TYR A 230 10.38 21.44 9.02
C TYR A 230 10.71 22.93 8.98
N ALA A 231 11.44 23.39 7.95
CA ALA A 231 11.68 24.81 7.82
C ALA A 231 10.31 25.52 7.86
N SER A 232 10.28 26.73 8.40
CA SER A 232 9.09 27.59 8.43
C SER A 232 8.70 28.00 7.00
N PHE A 233 8.29 27.04 6.17
CA PHE A 233 7.94 27.23 4.77
C PHE A 233 6.65 28.02 4.58
N ILE A 234 5.94 28.35 5.67
CA ILE A 234 4.66 29.08 5.62
C ILE A 234 4.82 30.58 5.97
N GLU A 235 5.90 31.03 6.61
CA GLU A 235 6.01 32.44 7.01
C GLU A 235 6.79 33.33 6.02
N LYS A 236 7.35 32.80 4.93
CA LYS A 236 8.21 33.57 4.01
C LYS A 236 7.73 33.69 2.56
N SER A 237 6.50 33.25 2.24
CA SER A 237 5.96 33.39 0.88
C SER A 237 5.15 34.67 0.63
N GLU A 238 4.97 35.55 1.62
CA GLU A 238 4.18 36.79 1.43
C GLU A 238 4.99 38.08 1.30
N GLU A 239 6.32 38.05 1.34
CA GLU A 239 7.14 39.24 1.06
C GLU A 239 8.27 38.89 0.09
N THR A 240 7.93 38.79 -1.18
CA THR A 240 8.89 39.17 -2.23
C THR A 240 8.28 40.38 -2.92
N GLU A 241 8.69 41.58 -2.50
CA GLU A 241 8.50 42.79 -3.28
C GLU A 241 9.00 42.50 -4.70
N ILE A 242 8.07 42.54 -5.66
CA ILE A 242 8.40 42.54 -7.07
C ILE A 242 9.20 43.84 -7.28
N PRO A 243 10.48 43.79 -7.70
CA PRO A 243 11.19 45.01 -8.02
C PRO A 243 10.44 45.72 -9.14
N ASP A 244 10.08 46.99 -8.92
CA ASP A 244 9.46 47.83 -9.95
C ASP A 244 10.29 47.75 -11.22
N LEU A 245 9.70 47.16 -12.26
CA LEU A 245 10.23 47.25 -13.62
C LEU A 245 10.14 48.72 -14.03
N PRO A 246 11.21 49.29 -14.62
CA PRO A 246 11.18 50.68 -15.08
C PRO A 246 10.07 50.84 -16.13
N ASP A 247 9.33 51.93 -15.98
CA ASP A 247 8.20 52.34 -16.81
C ASP A 247 8.62 52.40 -18.28
N ASP A 248 8.07 51.50 -19.11
CA ASP A 248 8.16 51.58 -20.57
C ASP A 248 7.21 52.71 -21.05
N THR A 249 7.57 53.95 -20.73
CA THR A 249 7.01 55.14 -21.37
C THR A 249 8.11 56.02 -21.92
N GLU A 250 8.80 55.54 -22.96
CA GLU A 250 9.24 56.40 -24.05
C GLU A 250 9.02 55.69 -25.39
N LEU A 251 7.79 55.79 -25.88
CA LEU A 251 7.47 55.63 -27.29
C LEU A 251 7.32 57.02 -27.90
N VAL A 252 8.10 57.26 -28.96
CA VAL A 252 7.88 58.24 -30.03
C VAL A 252 8.28 59.69 -29.75
N THR A 253 9.43 60.10 -30.32
CA THR A 253 9.49 60.91 -31.56
C THR A 253 10.74 60.60 -32.36
#